data_AF-A0A100VZA9-F1
#
_entry.id   AF-A0A100VZA9-F1
#
_cell.length_a   1.000
_cell.length_b   1.000
_cell.length_c   1.000
_cell.angle_alpha   90.00
_cell.angle_beta   90.00
_cell.angle_gamma   90.00
#
_symmetry.space_group_name_H-M   'P 1'
#
loop_
_entity.id
_entity.type
_entity.pdbx_description
1 polymer ?
#
loop_
_entity_poly.entity_id
_entity_poly.type
_entity_poly.pdbx_seq_one_letter_code
_entity_poly.pdbx_strand_id
1 'polypeptide(L)'
;MHGSRWVDAELPAYIIDTNRRPARAIVTWSDALEDDEICLIAGMRVTTAVRTAVDLACKFPEATAVPAIDALARATKMKVADIELAAQRHSGRRGIKQARTTIALVDPGAESPRETWLRLLVVHAGYPPPETHAGYPPPETQYPIYNEFGVLIGEVDMAWPDMKIGLEYEGRDHLDPDQLRKDILRVEEMTRTGWIVIRVTCRDGKGGILKRLATAWASRA
;
A
#
# COMPACT_ATOMS: atom_id res chain seq x y z
N MET A 1 18.43 2.33 4.21
CA MET A 1 18.06 1.32 5.24
C MET A 1 16.90 0.47 4.73
N HIS A 2 16.94 -0.85 5.00
CA HIS A 2 16.02 -1.92 4.53
C HIS A 2 15.69 -2.02 3.02
N GLY A 3 16.14 -1.08 2.18
CA GLY A 3 15.89 -1.12 0.74
C GLY A 3 14.49 -0.64 0.33
N SER A 4 13.70 -0.13 1.27
CA SER A 4 12.38 0.45 0.97
C SER A 4 12.51 1.65 0.03
N ARG A 5 11.65 1.68 -0.99
CA ARG A 5 11.50 2.82 -1.90
C ARG A 5 10.55 3.85 -1.29
N TRP A 6 10.49 5.04 -1.87
CA TRP A 6 9.52 6.10 -1.49
C TRP A 6 9.72 6.70 -0.10
N VAL A 7 10.94 6.65 0.45
CA VAL A 7 11.33 7.42 1.63
C VAL A 7 11.93 8.74 1.15
N ASP A 8 11.33 9.85 1.55
CA ASP A 8 11.85 11.19 1.27
C ASP A 8 13.15 11.41 2.05
N ALA A 9 14.21 11.81 1.34
CA ALA A 9 15.55 12.02 1.89
C ALA A 9 15.61 13.24 2.84
N GLU A 10 14.63 14.14 2.78
CA GLU A 10 14.53 15.30 3.67
C GLU A 10 13.89 14.95 5.02
N LEU A 11 13.30 13.76 5.17
CA LEU A 11 12.73 13.32 6.44
C LEU A 11 13.82 13.12 7.50
N PRO A 12 13.56 13.50 8.76
CA PRO A 12 14.51 13.29 9.83
C PRO A 12 14.78 11.80 10.05
N ALA A 13 15.98 11.49 10.53
CA ALA A 13 16.29 10.14 10.99
C ALA A 13 15.63 9.90 12.35
N TYR A 14 14.89 8.79 12.46
CA TYR A 14 14.32 8.34 13.72
C TYR A 14 15.26 7.34 14.38
N ILE A 15 15.68 7.62 15.61
CA ILE A 15 16.53 6.73 16.39
C ILE A 15 15.88 6.38 17.71
N ILE A 16 16.20 5.21 18.24
CA ILE A 16 15.85 4.82 19.60
C ILE A 16 17.09 5.07 20.46
N ASP A 17 17.01 6.06 21.33
CA ASP A 17 18.11 6.48 22.20
C ASP A 17 17.54 7.09 23.50
N THR A 18 18.29 6.98 24.59
CA THR A 18 17.98 7.61 25.87
C THR A 18 18.61 9.00 26.00
N ASN A 19 19.44 9.41 25.03
CA ASN A 19 20.05 10.73 24.99
C ASN A 19 19.00 11.86 24.85
N ARG A 20 18.96 12.76 25.83
CA ARG A 20 18.02 13.88 25.90
C ARG A 20 18.42 15.11 25.07
N ARG A 21 19.52 15.04 24.30
CA ARG A 21 20.02 16.12 23.44
C ARG A 21 20.22 15.62 22.00
N PRO A 22 19.14 15.44 21.21
CA PRO A 22 19.26 15.00 19.83
C PRO A 22 19.97 16.05 18.95
N ALA A 23 20.74 15.58 17.95
CA ALA A 23 21.29 16.44 16.92
C ALA A 23 20.19 16.95 15.97
N ARG A 24 20.49 18.02 15.22
CA ARG A 24 19.56 18.56 14.22
C ARG A 24 19.22 17.49 13.17
N ALA A 25 17.94 17.42 12.78
CA ALA A 25 17.37 16.39 11.87
C ALA A 25 17.34 14.95 12.43
N ILE A 26 17.50 14.77 13.74
CA ILE A 26 17.27 13.50 14.44
C ILE A 26 16.05 13.62 15.35
N VAL A 27 15.14 12.67 15.24
CA VAL A 27 14.03 12.49 16.17
C VAL A 27 14.33 11.28 17.04
N THR A 28 14.40 11.50 18.35
CA THR A 28 14.68 10.42 19.32
C THR A 28 13.38 9.87 19.88
N TRP A 29 13.29 8.55 19.91
CA TRP A 29 12.30 7.78 20.64
C TRP A 29 12.95 7.05 21.82
N SER A 30 12.18 6.81 22.88
CA SER A 30 12.65 6.19 24.11
C SER A 30 12.05 4.80 24.33
N ASP A 31 11.68 4.10 23.25
CA ASP A 31 11.09 2.77 23.31
C ASP A 31 12.14 1.72 23.71
N ALA A 32 11.72 0.69 24.45
CA ALA A 32 12.58 -0.46 24.69
C ALA A 32 12.77 -1.26 23.39
N LEU A 33 13.95 -1.85 23.22
CA LEU A 33 14.29 -2.78 22.15
C LEU A 33 14.75 -4.09 22.78
N GLU A 34 14.22 -5.20 22.28
CA GLU A 34 14.75 -6.53 22.54
C GLU A 34 15.90 -6.84 21.56
N ASP A 35 16.80 -7.74 21.94
CA ASP A 35 18.01 -8.02 21.15
C ASP A 35 17.69 -8.57 19.74
N ASP A 36 16.59 -9.32 19.60
CA ASP A 36 16.08 -9.84 18.33
C ASP A 36 15.39 -8.79 17.45
N GLU A 37 15.21 -7.57 17.96
CA GLU A 37 14.64 -6.43 17.24
C GLU A 37 15.69 -5.51 16.62
N ILE A 38 16.98 -5.85 16.78
CA ILE A 38 18.11 -5.07 16.28
C ILE A 38 18.90 -5.92 15.27
N CYS A 39 19.25 -5.33 14.13
CA CYS A 39 20.16 -5.93 13.17
C CYS A 39 21.24 -4.94 12.72
N LEU A 40 22.22 -5.43 11.95
CA LEU A 40 23.28 -4.62 11.36
C LEU A 40 23.06 -4.45 9.87
N ILE A 41 23.05 -3.21 9.39
CA ILE A 41 23.06 -2.87 7.96
C ILE A 41 24.20 -1.90 7.72
N ALA A 42 25.14 -2.28 6.85
CA ALA A 42 26.34 -1.48 6.54
C ALA A 42 27.08 -0.98 7.81
N GLY A 43 27.18 -1.84 8.83
CA GLY A 43 27.86 -1.53 10.10
C GLY A 43 27.04 -0.69 11.10
N MET A 44 25.82 -0.26 10.75
CA MET A 44 24.93 0.48 11.66
C MET A 44 23.94 -0.45 12.35
N ARG A 45 23.72 -0.26 13.66
CA ARG A 45 22.63 -0.91 14.40
C ARG A 45 21.31 -0.23 14.03
N VAL A 46 20.38 -1.03 13.51
CA VAL A 46 19.08 -0.57 13.06
C VAL A 46 18.00 -1.52 13.58
N THR A 47 16.76 -1.07 13.68
CA THR A 47 15.64 -1.96 13.97
C THR A 47 15.46 -2.98 12.85
N THR A 48 15.04 -4.20 13.16
CA THR A 48 14.61 -5.17 12.12
C THR A 48 13.45 -4.59 11.30
N ALA A 49 13.21 -5.12 10.09
CA ALA A 49 12.11 -4.65 9.25
C ALA A 49 10.74 -4.78 9.96
N VAL A 50 10.52 -5.92 10.62
CA VAL A 50 9.31 -6.18 11.40
C VAL A 50 9.15 -5.18 12.55
N ARG A 51 10.22 -4.93 13.34
CA ARG A 51 10.18 -3.92 14.40
C ARG A 51 9.90 -2.53 13.84
N THR A 52 10.55 -2.17 12.74
CA THR A 52 10.35 -0.89 12.05
C THR A 52 8.90 -0.71 11.63
N ALA A 53 8.26 -1.76 11.10
CA ALA A 53 6.84 -1.70 10.73
C ALA A 53 5.92 -1.47 11.94
N VAL A 54 6.17 -2.15 13.07
CA VAL A 54 5.43 -1.91 14.32
C VAL A 54 5.64 -0.48 14.82
N ASP A 55 6.85 0.04 14.74
CA ASP A 55 7.16 1.44 15.13
C ASP A 55 6.39 2.44 14.26
N LEU A 56 6.39 2.24 12.93
CA LEU A 56 5.65 3.06 11.99
C LEU A 56 4.14 3.05 12.30
N ALA A 57 3.58 1.86 12.52
CA ALA A 57 2.17 1.67 12.81
C ALA A 57 1.74 2.28 14.17
N CYS A 58 2.62 2.27 15.17
CA CYS A 58 2.36 2.86 16.49
C CYS A 58 2.41 4.40 16.51
N LYS A 59 3.19 5.02 15.60
CA LYS A 59 3.64 6.41 15.77
C LYS A 59 3.20 7.36 14.67
N PHE A 60 2.86 6.86 13.48
CA PHE A 60 2.43 7.69 12.37
C PHE A 60 0.95 7.47 12.05
N PRO A 61 0.24 8.52 11.57
CA PRO A 61 -1.10 8.36 11.04
C PRO A 61 -1.16 7.27 9.96
N GLU A 62 -2.29 6.59 9.85
CA GLU A 62 -2.52 5.52 8.88
C GLU A 62 -2.09 5.89 7.44
N ALA A 63 -2.46 7.09 6.98
CA ALA A 63 -2.14 7.59 5.65
C ALA A 63 -0.63 7.73 5.36
N THR A 64 0.20 7.73 6.41
CA THR A 64 1.67 7.73 6.30
C THR A 64 2.23 6.34 6.61
N ALA A 65 1.68 5.66 7.62
CA ALA A 65 2.17 4.38 8.09
C ALA A 65 1.94 3.26 7.07
N VAL A 66 0.73 3.12 6.51
CA VAL A 66 0.42 1.99 5.60
C VAL A 66 1.30 2.03 4.34
N PRO A 67 1.43 3.14 3.60
CA PRO A 67 2.32 3.17 2.43
C PRO A 67 3.78 2.85 2.75
N ALA A 68 4.27 3.33 3.90
CA ALA A 68 5.64 3.07 4.33
C ALA A 68 5.84 1.59 4.69
N ILE A 69 4.85 0.97 5.33
CA ILE A 69 4.89 -0.45 5.70
C ILE A 69 4.71 -1.34 4.46
N ASP A 70 3.83 -1.01 3.51
CA ASP A 70 3.68 -1.71 2.23
C ASP A 70 5.02 -1.74 1.47
N ALA A 71 5.68 -0.58 1.34
CA ALA A 71 6.97 -0.46 0.68
C ALA A 71 8.09 -1.22 1.42
N LEU A 72 8.11 -1.16 2.75
CA LEU A 72 9.05 -1.91 3.58
C LEU A 72 8.84 -3.42 3.46
N ALA A 73 7.58 -3.86 3.46
CA ALA A 73 7.22 -5.26 3.35
C ALA A 73 7.65 -5.85 2.01
N ARG A 74 7.38 -5.12 0.94
CA ARG A 74 7.80 -5.45 -0.43
C ARG A 74 9.33 -5.55 -0.54
N ALA A 75 10.05 -4.55 -0.03
CA ALA A 75 11.52 -4.51 -0.14
C ALA A 75 12.21 -5.63 0.63
N THR A 76 11.64 -6.05 1.76
CA THR A 76 12.24 -7.03 2.66
C THR A 76 11.63 -8.43 2.54
N LYS A 77 10.56 -8.58 1.76
CA LYS A 77 9.75 -9.80 1.63
C LYS A 77 9.19 -10.32 2.96
N MET A 78 9.03 -9.44 3.95
CA MET A 78 8.42 -9.80 5.24
C MET A 78 6.92 -10.03 5.06
N LYS A 79 6.35 -10.97 5.82
CA LYS A 79 4.90 -11.25 5.74
C LYS A 79 4.16 -10.34 6.72
N VAL A 80 2.93 -9.96 6.37
CA VAL A 80 2.07 -9.18 7.27
C VAL A 80 1.86 -9.90 8.60
N ALA A 81 1.73 -11.24 8.57
CA ALA A 81 1.62 -12.09 9.75
C ALA A 81 2.80 -11.93 10.74
N ASP A 82 4.02 -11.67 10.25
CA ASP A 82 5.18 -11.45 11.11
C ASP A 82 5.06 -10.12 11.87
N ILE A 83 4.49 -9.09 11.21
CA ILE A 83 4.21 -7.78 11.80
C ILE A 83 3.10 -7.89 12.84
N GLU A 84 2.05 -8.66 12.55
CA GLU A 84 0.96 -8.93 13.50
C GLU A 84 1.46 -9.63 14.75
N LEU A 85 2.29 -10.68 14.60
CA LEU A 85 2.87 -11.41 15.71
C LEU A 85 3.78 -10.50 16.56
N ALA A 86 4.60 -9.65 15.93
CA ALA A 86 5.40 -8.68 16.64
C ALA A 86 4.55 -7.64 17.38
N ALA A 87 3.47 -7.15 16.78
CA ALA A 87 2.54 -6.23 17.45
C ALA A 87 1.83 -6.89 18.66
N GLN A 88 1.62 -8.20 18.65
CA GLN A 88 1.07 -8.91 19.81
C GLN A 88 2.04 -8.94 21.00
N ARG A 89 3.36 -9.10 20.75
CA ARG A 89 4.41 -9.03 21.79
C ARG A 89 4.40 -7.69 22.52
N HIS A 90 4.00 -6.61 21.84
CA HIS A 90 4.00 -5.23 22.35
C HIS A 90 2.64 -4.74 22.87
N SER A 91 1.82 -5.62 23.44
CA SER A 91 0.43 -5.32 23.83
C SER A 91 0.22 -4.16 24.81
N GLY A 92 1.25 -3.77 25.58
CA GLY A 92 1.22 -2.61 26.51
C GLY A 92 1.79 -1.31 25.92
N ARG A 93 2.27 -1.33 24.67
CA ARG A 93 2.96 -0.19 24.07
C ARG A 93 2.00 0.93 23.68
N ARG A 94 2.40 2.18 23.93
CA ARG A 94 1.66 3.35 23.46
C ARG A 94 1.52 3.29 21.93
N GLY A 95 0.29 3.42 21.44
CA GLY A 95 -0.02 3.36 20.01
C GLY A 95 -0.37 1.96 19.50
N ILE A 96 -0.30 0.91 20.32
CA ILE A 96 -0.51 -0.47 19.81
C ILE A 96 -1.93 -0.74 19.28
N LYS A 97 -2.95 -0.08 19.85
CA LYS A 97 -4.33 -0.19 19.34
C LYS A 97 -4.43 0.34 17.91
N GLN A 98 -3.79 1.49 17.64
CA GLN A 98 -3.68 2.05 16.30
C GLN A 98 -2.83 1.15 15.41
N ALA A 99 -1.72 0.61 15.93
CA ALA A 99 -0.86 -0.27 15.15
C ALA A 99 -1.64 -1.48 14.63
N ARG A 100 -2.48 -2.11 15.44
CA ARG A 100 -3.33 -3.24 15.01
C ARG A 100 -4.28 -2.85 13.89
N THR A 101 -4.93 -1.68 13.98
CA THR A 101 -5.83 -1.21 12.91
C THR A 101 -5.07 -0.86 11.63
N THR A 102 -3.87 -0.28 11.75
CA THR A 102 -3.00 0.05 10.63
C THR A 102 -2.44 -1.20 9.95
N ILE A 103 -1.97 -2.20 10.73
CA ILE A 103 -1.40 -3.45 10.21
C ILE A 103 -2.45 -4.25 9.44
N ALA A 104 -3.71 -4.25 9.89
CA ALA A 104 -4.81 -4.90 9.19
C ALA A 104 -5.09 -4.30 7.79
N LEU A 105 -4.58 -3.11 7.50
CA LEU A 105 -4.71 -2.44 6.20
C LEU A 105 -3.47 -2.60 5.32
N VAL A 106 -2.39 -3.22 5.81
CA VAL A 106 -1.15 -3.41 5.05
C VAL A 106 -1.38 -4.42 3.94
N ASP A 107 -0.95 -4.03 2.73
CA ASP A 107 -0.92 -4.88 1.56
C ASP A 107 0.37 -4.59 0.78
N PRO A 108 1.39 -5.47 0.86
CA PRO A 108 2.66 -5.29 0.16
C PRO A 108 2.52 -5.25 -1.38
N GLY A 109 1.35 -5.61 -1.93
CA GLY A 109 1.07 -5.60 -3.37
C GLY A 109 0.92 -4.20 -3.99
N ALA A 110 0.79 -3.11 -3.22
CA ALA A 110 0.90 -1.76 -3.78
C ALA A 110 2.37 -1.42 -4.14
N GLU A 111 2.63 -0.98 -5.38
CA GLU A 111 3.99 -0.63 -5.87
C GLU A 111 4.40 0.80 -5.53
N SER A 112 3.41 1.66 -5.29
CA SER A 112 3.61 3.07 -4.96
C SER A 112 2.71 3.55 -3.81
N PRO A 113 3.10 4.62 -3.09
CA PRO A 113 2.24 5.23 -2.08
C PRO A 113 0.90 5.72 -2.61
N ARG A 114 0.83 6.02 -3.92
CA ARG A 114 -0.40 6.47 -4.56
C ARG A 114 -1.37 5.32 -4.81
N GLU A 115 -0.87 4.14 -5.14
CA GLU A 115 -1.67 2.91 -5.20
C GLU A 115 -2.19 2.53 -3.81
N THR A 116 -1.34 2.53 -2.78
CA THR A 116 -1.81 2.32 -1.39
C THR A 116 -2.90 3.33 -1.03
N TRP A 117 -2.70 4.61 -1.36
CA TRP A 117 -3.71 5.65 -1.12
C TRP A 117 -5.04 5.36 -1.84
N LEU A 118 -4.99 4.91 -3.09
CA LEU A 118 -6.18 4.60 -3.88
C LEU A 118 -6.91 3.38 -3.29
N ARG A 119 -6.16 2.35 -2.87
CA ARG A 119 -6.68 1.16 -2.19
C ARG A 119 -7.39 1.54 -0.88
N LEU A 120 -6.73 2.34 -0.04
CA LEU A 120 -7.34 2.81 1.20
C LEU A 120 -8.56 3.69 0.94
N LEU A 121 -8.55 4.52 -0.11
CA LEU A 121 -9.71 5.33 -0.48
C LEU A 121 -10.94 4.46 -0.75
N VAL A 122 -10.81 3.37 -1.50
CA VAL A 122 -11.94 2.49 -1.83
C VAL A 122 -12.35 1.59 -0.68
N VAL A 123 -11.39 1.08 0.10
CA VAL A 123 -11.66 0.29 1.31
C VAL A 123 -12.42 1.13 2.34
N HIS A 124 -11.98 2.37 2.61
CA HIS A 124 -12.67 3.28 3.54
C HIS A 124 -14.04 3.76 3.02
N ALA A 125 -14.24 3.76 1.71
CA ALA A 125 -15.55 4.01 1.11
C ALA A 125 -16.49 2.78 1.21
N GLY A 126 -16.02 1.67 1.78
CA GLY A 126 -16.81 0.47 2.02
C GLY A 126 -16.98 -0.42 0.79
N TYR A 127 -16.01 -0.44 -0.13
CA TYR A 127 -16.01 -1.37 -1.26
C TYR A 127 -15.24 -2.66 -0.94
N PRO A 128 -15.77 -3.86 -1.27
CA PRO A 128 -17.12 -4.10 -1.82
C PRO A 128 -18.23 -3.71 -0.83
N PRO A 129 -19.39 -3.18 -1.26
CA PRO A 129 -20.49 -2.83 -0.37
C PRO A 129 -20.95 -4.03 0.50
N PRO A 130 -21.42 -3.81 1.74
CA PRO A 130 -21.83 -4.88 2.66
C PRO A 130 -22.87 -5.84 2.09
N GLU A 131 -23.78 -5.34 1.26
CA GLU A 131 -24.83 -6.12 0.59
C GLU A 131 -24.25 -7.16 -0.39
N THR A 132 -22.99 -6.96 -0.81
CA THR A 132 -22.22 -7.85 -1.69
C THR A 132 -21.05 -8.54 -0.97
N HIS A 133 -20.78 -8.22 0.30
CA HIS A 133 -19.67 -8.75 1.10
C HIS A 133 -19.77 -10.26 1.36
N ALA A 134 -20.95 -10.86 1.19
CA ALA A 134 -21.12 -12.29 1.30
C ALA A 134 -20.43 -13.08 0.16
N GLY A 135 -19.89 -12.40 -0.86
CA GLY A 135 -19.24 -13.05 -2.00
C GLY A 135 -17.92 -12.43 -2.47
N TYR A 136 -17.61 -11.17 -2.15
CA TYR A 136 -16.42 -10.49 -2.73
C TYR A 136 -15.39 -10.08 -1.68
N PRO A 137 -14.10 -10.42 -1.87
CA PRO A 137 -13.02 -9.98 -0.99
C PRO A 137 -12.68 -8.48 -1.20
N PRO A 138 -11.83 -7.89 -0.33
CA PRO A 138 -11.13 -6.64 -0.63
C PRO A 138 -10.45 -6.68 -2.00
N PRO A 139 -10.15 -5.52 -2.63
CA PRO A 139 -9.55 -5.51 -3.95
C PRO A 139 -8.19 -6.23 -3.96
N GLU A 140 -7.98 -7.10 -4.94
CA GLU A 140 -6.71 -7.78 -5.17
C GLU A 140 -5.74 -6.82 -5.85
N THR A 141 -4.55 -6.63 -5.30
CA THR A 141 -3.52 -5.75 -5.86
C THR A 141 -2.71 -6.45 -6.96
N GLN A 142 -2.23 -5.67 -7.93
CA GLN A 142 -1.42 -6.16 -9.07
C GLN A 142 -2.09 -7.33 -9.79
N TYR A 143 -3.36 -7.15 -10.15
CA TYR A 143 -4.16 -8.24 -10.69
C TYR A 143 -3.90 -8.41 -12.19
N PRO A 144 -3.45 -9.60 -12.65
CA PRO A 144 -3.19 -9.84 -14.07
C PRO A 144 -4.48 -10.11 -14.84
N ILE A 145 -4.66 -9.42 -15.96
CA ILE A 145 -5.80 -9.59 -16.86
C ILE A 145 -5.35 -10.34 -18.12
N TYR A 146 -6.04 -11.43 -18.42
CA TYR A 146 -5.78 -12.28 -19.58
C TYR A 146 -6.94 -12.22 -20.58
N ASN A 147 -6.62 -12.40 -21.86
CA ASN A 147 -7.64 -12.58 -22.90
C ASN A 147 -8.18 -14.02 -22.94
N GLU A 148 -9.13 -14.28 -23.84
CA GLU A 148 -9.77 -15.59 -24.02
C GLU A 148 -8.79 -16.72 -24.42
N PHE A 149 -7.60 -16.37 -24.89
CA PHE A 149 -6.54 -17.32 -25.27
C PHE A 149 -5.51 -17.53 -24.14
N GLY A 150 -5.72 -16.92 -22.96
CA GLY A 150 -4.79 -16.99 -21.84
C GLY A 150 -3.54 -16.13 -22.01
N VAL A 151 -3.53 -15.17 -22.95
CA VAL A 151 -2.43 -14.23 -23.14
C VAL A 151 -2.62 -13.05 -22.20
N LEU A 152 -1.55 -12.69 -21.48
CA LEU A 152 -1.54 -11.53 -20.57
C LEU A 152 -1.73 -10.24 -21.39
N ILE A 153 -2.80 -9.51 -21.08
CA ILE A 153 -3.06 -8.18 -21.63
C ILE A 153 -2.27 -7.14 -20.84
N GLY A 154 -2.31 -7.25 -19.51
CA GLY A 154 -1.60 -6.38 -18.59
C GLY A 154 -2.04 -6.59 -17.16
N GLU A 155 -1.43 -5.85 -16.25
CA GLU A 155 -1.72 -5.86 -14.82
C GLU A 155 -2.39 -4.54 -14.44
N VAL A 156 -3.42 -4.60 -13.59
CA VAL A 156 -4.05 -3.42 -13.00
C VAL A 156 -3.64 -3.31 -11.54
N ASP A 157 -3.45 -2.09 -11.03
CA ASP A 157 -2.95 -1.87 -9.66
C ASP A 157 -3.82 -2.53 -8.61
N MET A 158 -5.14 -2.56 -8.83
CA MET A 158 -6.07 -3.34 -8.01
C MET A 158 -7.36 -3.69 -8.74
N ALA A 159 -7.99 -4.80 -8.37
CA ALA A 159 -9.18 -5.31 -9.04
C ALA A 159 -10.19 -6.00 -8.11
N TRP A 160 -11.44 -6.06 -8.58
CA TRP A 160 -12.44 -7.06 -8.18
C TRP A 160 -12.69 -7.99 -9.38
N PRO A 161 -12.03 -9.15 -9.44
CA PRO A 161 -12.03 -10.01 -10.63
C PRO A 161 -13.41 -10.50 -11.04
N ASP A 162 -14.23 -10.90 -10.06
CA ASP A 162 -15.58 -11.39 -10.31
C ASP A 162 -16.49 -10.32 -10.92
N MET A 163 -16.25 -9.05 -10.57
CA MET A 163 -16.96 -7.90 -11.12
C MET A 163 -16.35 -7.40 -12.43
N LYS A 164 -15.15 -7.89 -12.80
CA LYS A 164 -14.29 -7.36 -13.85
C LYS A 164 -14.14 -5.82 -13.75
N ILE A 165 -13.86 -5.33 -12.55
CA ILE A 165 -13.58 -3.92 -12.29
C ILE A 165 -12.12 -3.80 -11.87
N GLY A 166 -11.35 -2.97 -12.57
CA GLY A 166 -9.96 -2.63 -12.24
C GLY A 166 -9.80 -1.14 -11.96
N LEU A 167 -8.86 -0.78 -11.09
CA LEU A 167 -8.42 0.58 -10.84
C LEU A 167 -6.93 0.70 -11.14
N GLU A 168 -6.55 1.83 -11.74
CA GLU A 168 -5.16 2.17 -12.02
C GLU A 168 -4.88 3.61 -11.60
N TYR A 169 -3.77 3.83 -10.91
CA TYR A 169 -3.24 5.14 -10.61
C TYR A 169 -2.16 5.52 -11.63
N GLU A 170 -2.47 6.49 -12.47
CA GLU A 170 -1.51 7.06 -13.41
C GLU A 170 -0.59 8.06 -12.72
N GLY A 171 0.71 7.70 -12.66
CA GLY A 171 1.80 8.61 -12.33
C GLY A 171 1.91 9.77 -13.35
N ARG A 172 2.71 10.79 -13.01
CA ARG A 172 2.86 11.99 -13.85
C ARG A 172 3.72 11.80 -15.11
N ASP A 173 4.26 10.62 -15.34
CA ASP A 173 5.33 10.43 -16.31
C ASP A 173 4.98 9.33 -17.29
N HIS A 174 4.46 9.71 -18.46
CA HIS A 174 4.70 9.02 -19.74
C HIS A 174 4.50 10.00 -20.90
N LEU A 175 5.59 10.67 -21.31
CA LEU A 175 5.64 11.48 -22.54
C LEU A 175 6.16 10.69 -23.75
N ASP A 176 6.39 9.38 -23.60
CA ASP A 176 6.81 8.50 -24.69
C ASP A 176 5.59 8.10 -25.54
N PRO A 177 5.52 8.51 -26.83
CA PRO A 177 4.41 8.16 -27.72
C PRO A 177 4.22 6.65 -27.90
N ASP A 178 5.30 5.86 -27.86
CA ASP A 178 5.20 4.40 -28.04
C ASP A 178 4.59 3.73 -26.80
N GLN A 179 4.94 4.22 -25.61
CA GLN A 179 4.32 3.76 -24.36
C GLN A 179 2.83 4.15 -24.33
N LEU A 180 2.50 5.38 -24.69
CA LEU A 180 1.11 5.84 -24.76
C LEU A 180 0.27 4.96 -25.71
N ARG A 181 0.82 4.62 -26.89
CA ARG A 181 0.14 3.75 -27.83
C ARG A 181 -0.10 2.35 -27.25
N LYS A 182 0.89 1.77 -26.57
CA LYS A 182 0.74 0.47 -25.91
C LYS A 182 -0.32 0.52 -24.81
N ASP A 183 -0.34 1.58 -24.02
CA ASP A 183 -1.32 1.76 -22.94
C ASP A 183 -2.75 1.87 -23.49
N ILE A 184 -2.95 2.60 -24.61
CA ILE A 184 -4.25 2.68 -25.29
C ILE A 184 -4.71 1.28 -25.73
N LEU A 185 -3.86 0.54 -26.44
CA LEU A 185 -4.21 -0.80 -26.95
C LEU A 185 -4.48 -1.79 -25.80
N ARG A 186 -3.73 -1.69 -24.70
CA ARG A 186 -3.92 -2.49 -23.49
C ARG A 186 -5.30 -2.27 -22.88
N VAL A 187 -5.71 -1.01 -22.71
CA VAL A 187 -7.02 -0.66 -22.13
C VAL A 187 -8.17 -1.05 -23.07
N GLU A 188 -8.00 -0.89 -24.39
CA GLU A 188 -8.98 -1.34 -25.38
C GLU A 188 -9.22 -2.85 -25.29
N GLU A 189 -8.15 -3.64 -25.17
CA GLU A 189 -8.23 -5.10 -25.05
C GLU A 189 -8.82 -5.55 -23.70
N MET A 190 -8.47 -4.89 -22.60
CA MET A 190 -9.15 -5.11 -21.31
C MET A 190 -10.66 -4.83 -21.43
N THR A 191 -11.04 -3.76 -22.14
CA THR A 191 -12.45 -3.43 -22.36
C THR A 191 -13.15 -4.51 -23.19
N ARG A 192 -12.51 -5.03 -24.24
CA ARG A 192 -13.05 -6.12 -25.08
C ARG A 192 -13.30 -7.40 -24.30
N THR A 193 -12.48 -7.71 -23.31
CA THR A 193 -12.66 -8.87 -22.41
C THR A 193 -13.68 -8.62 -21.30
N GLY A 194 -14.38 -7.48 -21.37
CA GLY A 194 -15.47 -7.12 -20.50
C GLY A 194 -15.02 -6.54 -19.17
N TRP A 195 -13.82 -5.96 -19.08
CA TRP A 195 -13.38 -5.21 -17.91
C TRP A 195 -13.82 -3.75 -17.97
N ILE A 196 -14.12 -3.18 -16.80
CA ILE A 196 -14.22 -1.74 -16.60
C ILE A 196 -12.95 -1.30 -15.86
N VAL A 197 -12.06 -0.60 -16.55
CA VAL A 197 -10.81 -0.08 -15.97
C VAL A 197 -10.95 1.40 -15.65
N ILE A 198 -10.91 1.74 -14.37
CA ILE A 198 -11.01 3.11 -13.87
C ILE A 198 -9.60 3.66 -13.66
N ARG A 199 -9.13 4.45 -14.62
CA ARG A 199 -7.86 5.16 -14.51
C ARG A 199 -7.99 6.45 -13.70
N VAL A 200 -7.09 6.67 -12.76
CA VAL A 200 -7.09 7.74 -11.76
C VAL A 200 -5.79 8.50 -11.84
N THR A 201 -5.85 9.82 -11.91
CA THR A 201 -4.66 10.68 -11.98
C THR A 201 -4.52 11.52 -10.71
N CYS A 202 -3.38 12.19 -10.56
CA CYS A 202 -3.21 13.19 -9.49
C CYS A 202 -4.16 14.40 -9.57
N ARG A 203 -4.89 14.58 -10.68
CA ARG A 203 -5.88 15.66 -10.85
C ARG A 203 -7.28 15.23 -10.44
N ASP A 204 -7.53 13.94 -10.26
CA ASP A 204 -8.83 13.43 -9.85
C ASP A 204 -9.10 13.66 -8.36
N GLY A 205 -10.27 14.20 -8.06
CA GLY A 205 -10.74 14.34 -6.68
C GLY A 205 -11.36 13.04 -6.16
N LYS A 206 -11.23 12.79 -4.84
CA LYS A 206 -11.78 11.60 -4.16
C LYS A 206 -13.24 11.30 -4.54
N GLY A 207 -14.11 12.30 -4.51
CA GLY A 207 -15.53 12.13 -4.86
C GLY A 207 -15.77 11.73 -6.31
N GLY A 208 -14.95 12.23 -7.25
CA GLY A 208 -15.04 11.85 -8.66
C GLY A 208 -14.62 10.40 -8.90
N ILE A 209 -13.55 9.96 -8.23
CA ILE A 209 -13.06 8.57 -8.25
C ILE A 209 -14.16 7.64 -7.71
N LEU A 210 -14.70 7.93 -6.53
CA LEU A 210 -15.74 7.12 -5.90
C LEU A 210 -17.05 7.10 -6.71
N LYS A 211 -17.40 8.20 -7.38
CA LYS A 211 -18.56 8.23 -8.27
C LYS A 211 -18.39 7.29 -9.47
N ARG A 212 -17.21 7.31 -10.12
CA ARG A 212 -16.90 6.39 -11.23
C ARG A 212 -16.92 4.93 -10.77
N LEU A 213 -16.37 4.65 -9.59
CA LEU A 213 -16.42 3.32 -9.00
C LEU A 213 -17.87 2.88 -8.71
N ALA A 214 -18.69 3.74 -8.12
CA ALA A 214 -20.10 3.45 -7.87
C ALA A 214 -20.87 3.15 -9.17
N THR A 215 -20.62 3.92 -10.24
CA THR A 215 -21.22 3.68 -11.56
C THR A 215 -20.77 2.33 -12.14
N ALA A 216 -19.48 2.00 -12.05
CA ALA A 216 -18.97 0.70 -12.49
C ALA A 216 -19.61 -0.45 -11.71
N TRP A 217 -19.71 -0.32 -10.38
CA TRP A 217 -20.33 -1.33 -9.52
C TRP A 217 -21.80 -1.56 -9.87
N ALA A 218 -22.58 -0.48 -10.02
CA ALA A 218 -23.99 -0.55 -10.35
C ALA A 218 -24.26 -1.19 -11.74
N SER A 219 -23.27 -1.19 -12.64
CA SER A 219 -23.39 -1.86 -13.95
C SER A 219 -23.17 -3.38 -13.89
N ARG A 220 -22.75 -3.90 -12.74
CA ARG A 220 -22.41 -5.32 -12.51
C ARG A 220 -23.29 -6.00 -11.47
N ALA A 221 -24.05 -5.22 -10.70
CA ALA A 221 -24.99 -5.69 -9.69
C ALA A 221 -26.33 -6.12 -10.30
#